data_AF-A0A924VRY2-F1
#
_entry.id   AF-A0A924VRY2-F1
#
_cell.length_a   1.000
_cell.length_b   1.000
_cell.length_c   1.000
_cell.angle_alpha   90.00
_cell.angle_beta   90.00
_cell.angle_gamma   90.00
#
_symmetry.space_group_name_H-M   'P 1'
#
loop_
_entity.id
_entity.type
_entity.pdbx_description
1 polymer ?
#
loop_
_entity_poly.entity_id
_entity_poly.type
_entity_poly.pdbx_seq_one_letter_code
_entity_poly.pdbx_strand_id
1 'polypeptide(L)' 'MAKYDKVKVINESPLGWVFFAAYIGAVVYFFQQNPHFWGFILALLKAAIWPAYVVFEVLGALGVK' A
#
# COMPACT_ATOMS: atom_id res chain seq x y z
N MET A 1 22.58 18.50 39.36
CA MET A 1 21.99 18.66 38.01
C MET A 1 21.61 17.28 37.51
N ALA A 2 20.32 16.99 37.40
CA ALA A 2 19.83 15.68 36.96
C ALA A 2 20.13 15.48 35.47
N LYS A 3 20.76 14.36 35.11
CA LYS A 3 20.98 13.95 33.72
C LYS A 3 19.64 13.68 33.07
N TYR A 4 19.28 14.47 32.06
CA TYR A 4 18.17 14.16 31.16
C TYR A 4 18.65 13.09 30.17
N ASP A 5 18.09 11.89 30.29
CA ASP A 5 18.34 10.82 29.34
C ASP A 5 17.57 11.14 28.05
N LYS A 6 18.30 11.47 26.98
CA LYS A 6 17.69 11.80 25.69
C LYS A 6 17.21 10.52 25.05
N VAL A 7 15.91 10.24 25.16
CA VAL A 7 15.26 9.17 24.40
C VAL A 7 15.48 9.43 22.91
N LYS A 8 16.29 8.58 22.28
CA LYS A 8 16.52 8.59 20.83
C LYS A 8 15.27 7.98 20.17
N VAL A 9 14.38 8.83 19.69
CA VAL A 9 13.27 8.40 18.83
C VAL A 9 13.86 7.99 17.48
N ILE A 10 14.07 6.69 17.28
CA ILE A 10 14.40 6.12 15.98
C ILE A 10 13.13 6.05 15.14
N ASN A 11 12.94 7.06 14.27
CA ASN A 11 11.87 7.09 13.27
C ASN A 11 12.36 6.45 11.97
N GLU A 12 12.77 5.20 12.04
CA GLU A 12 13.12 4.39 10.87
C GLU A 12 11.93 3.45 10.64
N SER A 13 10.93 3.91 9.88
CA SER A 13 9.80 3.09 9.49
C SER A 13 9.98 2.62 8.03
N PRO A 14 10.79 1.57 7.78
CA PRO A 14 11.00 1.03 6.43
C PRO A 14 9.69 0.56 5.79
N LEU A 15 8.67 0.27 6.60
CA LEU A 15 7.33 -0.08 6.14
C LEU A 15 6.68 1.05 5.32
N GLY A 16 6.93 2.32 5.63
CA GLY A 16 6.35 3.44 4.89
C GLY A 16 6.74 3.45 3.41
N TRP A 17 8.01 3.15 3.12
CA TRP A 17 8.49 3.03 1.74
C TRP A 17 7.88 1.83 1.01
N VAL A 18 7.74 0.68 1.70
CA VAL A 18 7.13 -0.52 1.13
C VAL A 18 5.66 -0.27 0.79
N PHE A 19 4.89 0.38 1.67
CA PHE A 19 3.50 0.75 1.39
C PHE A 19 3.38 1.73 0.23
N PHE A 20 4.31 2.70 0.12
CA PHE A 20 4.35 3.63 -1.01
C PHE A 20 4.66 2.93 -2.33
N ALA A 21 5.68 2.07 -2.37
CA ALA A 21 6.01 1.28 -3.55
C ALA A 21 4.87 0.33 -3.95
N ALA A 22 4.21 -0.29 -2.98
CA ALA A 22 3.05 -1.15 -3.21
C ALA A 22 1.86 -0.35 -3.78
N TYR A 23 1.62 0.87 -3.29
CA TYR A 23 0.60 1.76 -3.84
C TYR A 23 0.88 2.11 -5.31
N ILE A 24 2.13 2.49 -5.64
CA ILE A 24 2.52 2.75 -7.03
C ILE A 24 2.33 1.51 -7.90
N GLY A 25 2.76 0.34 -7.42
CA GLY A 25 2.55 -0.93 -8.11
C GLY A 25 1.07 -1.21 -8.40
N ALA A 26 0.18 -0.96 -7.43
CA ALA A 26 -1.25 -1.11 -7.59
C ALA A 26 -1.82 -0.13 -8.64
N VAL A 27 -1.41 1.14 -8.63
CA VAL A 27 -1.83 2.14 -9.64
C VAL A 27 -1.45 1.68 -11.04
N VAL A 28 -0.21 1.22 -11.24
CA VAL A 28 0.27 0.74 -12.55
C VAL A 28 -0.52 -0.51 -12.98
N TYR A 29 -0.73 -1.47 -12.07
CA TYR A 29 -1.50 -2.69 -12.36
C TYR A 29 -2.94 -2.42 -12.81
N PHE A 30 -3.65 -1.55 -12.08
CA PHE A 30 -5.03 -1.20 -12.43
C PHE A 30 -5.12 -0.31 -13.68
N PHE A 31 -4.12 0.54 -13.92
CA PHE A 31 -4.07 1.36 -15.13
C PHE A 31 -3.84 0.53 -16.40
N GLN A 32 -3.01 -0.52 -16.33
CA GLN A 32 -2.78 -1.43 -17.45
C GLN A 32 -4.05 -2.14 -17.93
N GLN A 33 -5.04 -2.34 -17.06
CA GLN A 33 -6.33 -2.95 -17.45
C GLN A 33 -7.18 -2.04 -18.34
N ASN A 34 -7.09 -0.71 -18.16
CA ASN A 34 -7.88 0.25 -18.93
C ASN A 34 -7.09 1.56 -19.13
N PRO A 35 -6.25 1.65 -20.17
CA PRO A 35 -5.41 2.83 -20.44
C PRO A 35 -6.23 3.96 -21.07
N HIS A 36 -7.16 4.51 -20.31
CA HIS A 36 -7.96 5.68 -20.68
C HIS A 36 -7.96 6.70 -19.54
N PHE A 37 -8.29 7.97 -19.83
CA PHE A 37 -8.29 9.05 -18.84
C PHE A 37 -9.14 8.72 -17.60
N TRP A 38 -10.37 8.25 -17.81
CA TRP A 38 -11.23 7.77 -16.72
C TRP A 38 -10.70 6.50 -16.04
N GLY A 39 -9.99 5.64 -16.78
CA GLY A 39 -9.32 4.48 -16.25
C GLY A 39 -8.20 4.84 -15.27
N PHE A 40 -7.50 5.96 -15.48
CA PHE A 40 -6.50 6.48 -14.54
C PHE A 40 -7.12 6.91 -13.20
N ILE A 41 -8.24 7.65 -13.24
CA ILE A 41 -8.96 8.07 -12.02
C ILE A 41 -9.47 6.84 -11.26
N LEU A 42 -10.05 5.87 -11.97
CA LEU A 42 -10.50 4.61 -11.38
C LEU A 42 -9.34 3.78 -10.82
N ALA A 43 -8.18 3.78 -11.49
CA ALA A 43 -6.98 3.09 -11.03
C ALA A 43 -6.45 3.69 -9.73
N LEU A 44 -6.45 5.02 -9.58
CA LEU A 44 -6.08 5.67 -8.31
C LEU A 44 -7.02 5.29 -7.16
N LEU A 45 -8.32 5.22 -7.42
CA LEU A 45 -9.32 4.80 -6.42
C LEU A 45 -9.15 3.32 -6.04
N LYS A 46 -9.03 2.42 -7.03
CA LYS A 46 -8.78 0.99 -6.80
C LYS A 46 -7.45 0.75 -6.09
N ALA A 47 -6.42 1.52 -6.43
CA ALA A 47 -5.13 1.47 -5.79
C ALA A 47 -5.17 1.96 -4.34
N ALA A 48 -6.16 2.73 -3.87
CA ALA A 48 -6.30 3.04 -2.44
C ALA A 48 -6.87 1.84 -1.64
N ILE A 49 -7.71 1.04 -2.30
CA ILE A 49 -8.41 -0.11 -1.72
C ILE A 49 -7.61 -1.41 -1.90
N TRP A 50 -6.44 -1.33 -2.54
CA TRP A 50 -5.58 -2.48 -2.88
C TRP A 50 -5.32 -3.47 -1.75
N PRO A 51 -5.12 -3.09 -0.46
CA PRO A 51 -4.81 -4.05 0.58
C PRO A 51 -6.00 -4.98 0.86
N ALA A 52 -7.24 -4.47 0.71
CA ALA A 52 -8.44 -5.28 0.86
C ALA A 52 -8.57 -6.31 -0.26
N TYR A 53 -8.26 -5.91 -1.50
CA TYR A 53 -8.20 -6.84 -2.64
C TYR A 53 -7.15 -7.92 -2.43
N VAL A 54 -5.93 -7.55 -1.99
CA VAL A 54 -4.87 -8.52 -1.72
C VAL A 54 -5.29 -9.51 -0.63
N VAL A 55 -5.88 -9.04 0.47
CA VAL A 55 -6.36 -9.93 1.54
C VAL A 55 -7.48 -10.85 1.05
N PHE A 56 -8.43 -10.33 0.28
CA PHE A 56 -9.51 -11.12 -0.31
C PHE A 56 -8.98 -12.23 -1.23
N GLU A 57 -8.08 -11.89 -2.14
CA GLU A 57 -7.44 -12.85 -3.06
C GLU A 57 -6.60 -13.89 -2.30
N VAL A 58 -5.86 -13.46 -1.26
CA VAL A 58 -5.06 -14.37 -0.41
C VAL A 58 -5.97 -15.34 0.35
N LEU A 59 -7.06 -14.87 0.96
CA LEU A 59 -8.01 -15.75 1.64
C LEU A 59 -8.65 -16.75 0.66
N GLY A 60 -8.99 -16.29 -0.55
CA GLY A 60 -9.47 -17.15 -1.62
C GLY A 60 -8.44 -18.17 -2.09
N ALA A 61 -7.16 -17.80 -2.16
CA ALA A 61 -6.05 -18.68 -2.50
C ALA A 61 -5.73 -19.71 -1.40
N LEU A 62 -5.94 -19.35 -0.14
CA LEU A 62 -5.83 -20.23 1.02
C LEU A 62 -7.02 -21.21 1.14
N GLY A 63 -8.00 -21.14 0.23
CA GLY A 63 -9.11 -22.09 0.19
C GLY A 63 -10.22 -21.81 1.20
N VAL A 64 -10.27 -20.60 1.77
CA VAL A 64 -11.41 -20.12 2.56
C VAL A 64 -12.51 -19.70 1.58
N LYS A 65 -13.25 -20.67 1.03
CA LYS A 65 -14.38 -20.46 0.12
C LYS A 65 -15.60 -21.22 0.60
#